data_AF-S7W7P7-F1
#
_entry.id   AF-S7W7P7-F1
#
_cell.length_a   1.000
_cell.length_b   1.000
_cell.length_c   1.000
_cell.angle_alpha   90.00
_cell.angle_beta   90.00
_cell.angle_gamma   90.00
#
_symmetry.space_group_name_H-M   'P 1'
#
loop_
_entity.id
_entity.type
_entity.pdbx_description
1 polymer ?
#
loop_
_entity_poly.entity_id
_entity_poly.type
_entity_poly.pdbx_seq_one_letter_code
_entity_poly.pdbx_strand_id
1 'polypeptide(L)'
;MNTALIIFGPAGSGKSTFCFHYKEYLTNYKRNILTVNLDPMNILNNTELTYDIDIREYINDCIDSYESYITGECNNNGINDGNNTVINTNTTNTTSNINDTYPIYNNYHYNILSSIDRYGPNGGLFLYFKIIKNLIIDQKILDNYPNDLIIDFPGQIELFLHNEDVRDIINYIKHNYNTV
;
A
#
# COMPACT_ATOMS: atom_id res chain seq x y z
N MET A 1 6.97 -5.50 24.99
CA MET A 1 6.16 -5.47 23.76
C MET A 1 5.78 -4.03 23.52
N ASN A 2 6.00 -3.54 22.30
CA ASN A 2 5.66 -2.17 21.91
C ASN A 2 4.16 -2.03 21.69
N THR A 3 3.66 -0.81 21.68
CA THR A 3 2.23 -0.53 21.47
C THR A 3 1.95 -0.28 20.00
N ALA A 4 0.82 -0.78 19.49
CA ALA A 4 0.32 -0.42 18.16
C ALA A 4 -1.10 0.14 18.28
N LEU A 5 -1.32 1.37 17.83
CA LEU A 5 -2.63 2.00 17.72
C LEU A 5 -3.09 1.90 16.27
N ILE A 6 -4.19 1.17 16.02
CA ILE A 6 -4.70 1.00 14.65
C ILE A 6 -5.90 1.91 14.43
N ILE A 7 -5.81 2.80 13.44
CA ILE A 7 -6.83 3.79 13.15
C ILE A 7 -7.75 3.29 12.04
N PHE A 8 -9.00 3.00 12.39
CA PHE A 8 -10.07 2.62 11.47
C PHE A 8 -11.13 3.72 11.36
N GLY A 9 -11.84 3.76 10.23
CA GLY A 9 -12.92 4.71 10.00
C GLY A 9 -13.21 4.94 8.51
N PRO A 10 -14.40 5.46 8.18
CA PRO A 10 -14.83 5.66 6.79
C PRO A 10 -13.93 6.65 6.04
N ALA A 11 -14.01 6.65 4.71
CA ALA A 11 -13.30 7.60 3.86
C ALA A 11 -13.69 9.03 4.24
N GLY A 12 -12.71 9.94 4.30
CA GLY A 12 -12.94 11.34 4.69
C GLY A 12 -13.15 11.58 6.20
N SER A 13 -13.07 10.56 7.05
CA SER A 13 -13.26 10.73 8.51
C SER A 13 -12.08 11.38 9.25
N GLY A 14 -11.00 11.73 8.54
CA GLY A 14 -9.82 12.39 9.12
C GLY A 14 -8.78 11.47 9.77
N LYS A 15 -8.76 10.17 9.45
CA LYS A 15 -7.79 9.19 10.02
C LYS A 15 -6.33 9.61 9.85
N SER A 16 -5.93 9.96 8.64
CA SER A 16 -4.55 10.35 8.32
C SER A 16 -4.15 11.62 9.08
N THR A 17 -5.03 12.63 9.07
CA THR A 17 -4.85 13.86 9.86
C THR A 17 -4.69 13.55 11.35
N PHE A 18 -5.53 12.66 11.90
CA PHE A 18 -5.42 12.23 13.29
C PHE A 18 -4.07 11.57 13.58
N CYS A 19 -3.60 10.67 12.71
CA CYS A 19 -2.33 9.97 12.89
C CYS A 19 -1.16 10.96 13.04
N PHE A 20 -1.09 11.98 12.18
CA PHE A 20 0.00 12.96 12.20
C PHE A 20 -0.03 13.84 13.45
N HIS A 21 -1.19 14.41 13.78
CA HIS A 21 -1.32 15.28 14.95
C HIS A 21 -1.12 14.50 16.25
N TYR A 22 -1.54 13.23 16.29
CA TYR A 22 -1.34 12.39 17.46
C TYR A 22 0.12 11.96 17.63
N LYS A 23 0.84 11.71 16.53
CA LYS A 23 2.30 11.53 16.55
C LYS A 23 2.99 12.75 17.13
N GLU A 24 2.66 13.95 16.65
CA GLU A 24 3.24 15.20 17.15
C GLU A 24 2.98 15.35 18.65
N TYR A 25 1.74 15.15 19.08
CA TYR A 25 1.36 15.16 20.49
C TYR A 25 2.22 14.17 21.29
N LEU A 26 2.29 12.90 20.92
CA LEU A 26 3.05 11.89 21.67
C LEU A 26 4.57 12.13 21.66
N THR A 27 5.10 12.66 20.57
CA THR A 27 6.51 13.06 20.46
C THR A 27 6.86 14.16 21.47
N ASN A 28 5.96 15.14 21.66
CA ASN A 28 6.11 16.18 22.68
C ASN A 28 6.14 15.61 24.12
N TYR A 29 5.54 14.44 24.33
CA TYR A 29 5.63 13.68 25.59
C TYR A 29 6.81 12.69 25.61
N LYS A 30 7.79 12.86 24.71
CA LYS A 30 9.01 12.04 24.60
C LYS A 30 8.74 10.56 24.35
N ARG A 31 7.61 10.22 23.73
CA ARG A 31 7.35 8.86 23.24
C ARG A 31 8.07 8.64 21.92
N ASN A 32 8.68 7.47 21.79
CA ASN A 32 9.32 7.04 20.55
C ASN A 32 8.31 6.28 19.70
N ILE A 33 7.61 6.98 18.81
CA ILE A 33 6.49 6.45 18.03
C ILE A 33 6.66 6.74 16.55
N LEU A 34 6.28 5.77 15.71
CA LEU A 34 6.32 5.87 14.25
C LEU A 34 4.92 5.81 13.65
N THR A 35 4.69 6.54 12.57
CA THR A 35 3.48 6.47 11.77
C THR A 35 3.67 5.54 10.58
N VAL A 36 2.70 4.63 10.40
CA VAL A 36 2.68 3.64 9.32
C VAL A 36 1.50 3.91 8.40
N ASN A 37 1.75 4.08 7.11
CA ASN A 37 0.70 4.15 6.09
C ASN A 37 0.42 2.76 5.53
N LEU A 38 -0.83 2.28 5.68
CA LEU A 38 -1.34 1.11 4.98
C LEU A 38 -2.38 1.46 3.91
N ASP A 39 -2.66 2.74 3.65
CA ASP A 39 -3.60 3.18 2.61
C ASP A 39 -2.87 3.46 1.28
N PRO A 40 -3.11 2.65 0.23
CA PRO A 40 -2.47 2.88 -1.07
C PRO A 40 -2.92 4.19 -1.72
N MET A 41 -4.17 4.58 -1.46
CA MET A 41 -4.85 5.73 -2.06
C MET A 41 -4.67 7.02 -1.29
N ASN A 42 -4.00 6.96 -0.14
CA ASN A 42 -3.70 8.14 0.63
C ASN A 42 -2.51 8.89 0.02
N ILE A 43 -2.79 9.73 -0.97
CA ILE A 43 -1.78 10.56 -1.62
C ILE A 43 -1.69 11.89 -0.87
N LEU A 44 -0.64 12.05 -0.06
CA LEU A 44 -0.31 13.32 0.58
C LEU A 44 0.28 14.25 -0.48
N ASN A 45 -0.61 14.91 -1.21
CA ASN A 45 -0.31 15.70 -2.40
C ASN A 45 0.41 17.03 -2.13
N ASN A 46 0.51 17.43 -0.87
CA ASN A 46 1.18 18.64 -0.41
C ASN A 46 1.14 18.57 1.12
N THR A 47 2.24 18.85 1.82
CA THR A 47 2.37 19.26 3.25
C THR A 47 3.55 18.58 3.95
N GLU A 48 4.07 19.27 4.97
CA GLU A 48 5.17 18.89 5.89
C GLU A 48 4.94 17.59 6.68
N LEU A 49 3.88 16.83 6.37
CA LEU A 49 3.46 15.63 7.08
C LEU A 49 3.77 14.40 6.24
N THR A 50 4.66 13.55 6.74
CA THR A 50 5.06 12.29 6.11
C THR A 50 4.88 11.13 7.08
N TYR A 51 4.60 9.95 6.54
CA TYR A 51 4.71 8.71 7.31
C TYR A 51 6.18 8.36 7.52
N ASP A 52 6.50 7.72 8.65
CA ASP A 52 7.84 7.17 8.86
C ASP A 52 8.03 5.86 8.08
N ILE A 53 6.93 5.12 7.92
CA ILE A 53 6.89 3.86 7.20
C ILE A 53 5.71 3.94 6.24
N ASP A 54 5.98 3.97 4.94
CA ASP A 54 4.95 3.92 3.92
C ASP A 54 5.02 2.58 3.21
N ILE A 55 3.98 1.75 3.36
CA ILE A 55 3.98 0.42 2.74
C ILE A 55 4.08 0.50 1.22
N ARG A 56 3.75 1.68 0.64
CA ARG A 56 3.85 1.91 -0.80
C ARG A 56 5.26 1.81 -1.35
N GLU A 57 6.24 2.12 -0.53
CA GLU A 57 7.66 2.03 -0.89
C GLU A 57 8.12 0.57 -1.09
N TYR A 58 7.35 -0.41 -0.62
CA TYR A 58 7.68 -1.83 -0.67
C TYR A 58 6.87 -2.61 -1.72
N ILE A 59 5.97 -1.93 -2.46
CA ILE A 59 5.02 -2.59 -3.36
C ILE A 59 5.66 -3.08 -4.65
N ASN A 60 6.64 -2.35 -5.21
CA ASN A 60 7.11 -2.58 -6.58
C ASN A 60 7.58 -4.03 -6.79
N ASP A 61 8.30 -4.58 -5.82
CA ASP A 61 8.80 -5.96 -5.90
C ASP A 61 7.68 -7.02 -5.83
N CYS A 62 6.52 -6.66 -5.26
CA CYS A 62 5.42 -7.58 -5.02
C CYS A 62 4.40 -7.64 -6.17
N ILE A 63 4.13 -6.53 -6.87
CA ILE A 63 3.07 -6.50 -7.90
C ILE A 63 3.48 -7.29 -9.15
N ASP A 64 4.73 -7.17 -9.63
CA ASP A 64 5.17 -7.88 -10.83
C ASP A 64 5.07 -9.41 -10.68
N SER A 65 5.44 -9.91 -9.49
CA SER A 65 5.28 -11.32 -9.15
C SER A 65 3.82 -11.73 -9.01
N TYR A 66 2.95 -10.82 -8.55
CA TYR A 66 1.54 -11.14 -8.29
C TYR A 66 0.68 -11.09 -9.55
N GLU A 67 0.91 -10.13 -10.45
CA GLU A 67 0.26 -10.09 -11.76
C GLU A 67 0.64 -11.32 -12.58
N SER A 68 1.93 -11.71 -12.63
CA SER A 68 2.34 -12.97 -13.26
C SER A 68 1.65 -14.20 -12.64
N TYR A 69 1.45 -14.20 -11.31
CA TYR A 69 0.75 -15.27 -10.61
C TYR A 69 -0.76 -15.32 -10.94
N ILE A 70 -1.43 -14.18 -11.09
CA ILE A 70 -2.87 -14.11 -11.40
C ILE A 70 -3.16 -14.31 -12.89
N THR A 71 -2.34 -13.76 -13.78
CA THR A 71 -2.54 -13.89 -15.23
C THR A 71 -2.01 -15.22 -15.77
N GLY A 72 -1.12 -15.89 -15.04
CA GLY A 72 -0.44 -17.09 -15.51
C GLY A 72 0.60 -16.81 -16.60
N GLU A 73 0.88 -15.53 -16.90
CA GLU A 73 1.93 -15.16 -17.84
C GLU A 73 3.28 -15.23 -17.12
N CYS A 74 3.86 -16.44 -17.07
CA CYS A 74 5.29 -16.58 -16.92
C CYS A 74 5.95 -15.99 -18.18
N ASN A 75 6.86 -15.03 -18.01
CA ASN A 75 7.67 -14.50 -19.11
C ASN A 75 8.37 -15.66 -19.84
N ASN A 76 7.81 -16.11 -20.97
CA ASN A 76 8.43 -17.05 -21.89
C ASN A 76 9.55 -16.34 -22.68
N ASN A 77 10.59 -15.90 -21.98
CA ASN A 77 11.82 -15.49 -22.64
C ASN A 77 12.73 -16.72 -22.78
N GLY A 78 12.56 -17.45 -23.89
CA GLY A 78 13.61 -18.34 -24.36
C GLY A 78 13.21 -19.62 -25.09
N ILE A 79 12.34 -19.58 -26.10
CA ILE A 79 12.51 -20.42 -27.30
C ILE A 79 12.20 -19.56 -28.52
N ASN A 80 13.24 -19.21 -29.28
CA ASN A 80 13.10 -18.66 -30.62
C ASN A 80 12.44 -19.71 -31.51
N ASP A 81 11.24 -19.42 -32.03
CA ASP A 81 10.81 -19.96 -33.31
C ASP A 81 10.30 -18.81 -34.15
N GLY A 82 11.05 -18.49 -35.20
CA GLY A 82 10.69 -17.45 -36.15
C GLY A 82 9.39 -17.80 -36.85
N ASN A 83 8.42 -16.89 -36.82
CA ASN A 83 7.60 -16.47 -37.96
C ASN A 83 6.60 -15.38 -37.53
N ASN A 84 6.56 -14.30 -38.32
CA ASN A 84 5.76 -13.08 -38.19
C ASN A 84 4.27 -13.28 -37.83
N THR A 85 3.72 -12.39 -36.99
CA THR A 85 2.58 -11.55 -37.40
C THR A 85 2.50 -10.27 -36.54
N VAL A 86 2.68 -9.13 -37.21
CA VAL A 86 2.52 -7.78 -36.68
C VAL A 86 1.03 -7.48 -36.55
N ILE A 87 0.56 -7.14 -35.35
CA ILE A 87 -0.69 -6.37 -35.16
C ILE A 87 -0.33 -5.05 -34.50
N ASN A 88 -0.30 -4.01 -35.34
CA ASN A 88 -0.23 -2.62 -34.95
C ASN A 88 -1.64 -2.17 -34.53
N THR A 89 -1.83 -1.78 -33.27
CA THR A 89 -2.95 -0.91 -32.88
C THR A 89 -2.40 0.34 -32.23
N ASN A 90 -2.21 1.37 -33.06
CA ASN A 90 -2.02 2.75 -32.64
C ASN A 90 -3.24 3.16 -31.80
N THR A 91 -3.05 3.35 -30.49
CA THR A 91 -3.95 4.17 -29.69
C THR A 91 -3.13 5.29 -29.10
N THR A 92 -3.51 6.51 -29.45
CA THR A 92 -2.77 7.75 -29.28
C THR A 92 -2.57 8.09 -27.80
N ASN A 93 -1.30 8.24 -27.43
CA ASN A 93 -0.85 8.86 -26.18
C ASN A 93 -1.41 10.29 -26.06
N THR A 94 -2.38 10.49 -25.17
CA THR A 94 -2.59 11.78 -24.49
C THR A 94 -2.00 11.66 -23.09
N THR A 95 -0.67 11.71 -23.01
CA THR A 95 0.06 11.92 -21.75
C THR A 95 -0.06 13.39 -21.37
N SER A 96 -1.03 13.72 -20.53
CA SER A 96 -0.85 14.82 -19.59
C SER A 96 0.27 14.40 -18.64
N ASN A 97 1.40 15.10 -18.65
CA ASN A 97 2.59 14.79 -17.84
C ASN A 97 2.29 14.84 -16.34
N ILE A 98 1.92 13.68 -15.77
CA ILE A 98 1.80 13.44 -14.33
C ILE A 98 3.18 13.60 -13.64
N ASN A 99 4.25 13.48 -14.43
CA ASN A 99 5.65 13.58 -14.04
C ASN A 99 6.05 14.91 -13.38
N ASP A 100 5.34 16.01 -13.68
CA ASP A 100 5.71 17.34 -13.18
C ASP A 100 5.07 17.67 -11.81
N THR A 101 4.14 16.84 -11.33
CA THR A 101 3.41 17.12 -10.07
C THR A 101 3.95 16.32 -8.87
N TYR A 102 4.55 15.14 -9.08
CA TYR A 102 5.00 14.24 -7.98
C TYR A 102 6.28 13.43 -8.31
N PRO A 103 7.48 14.05 -8.32
CA PRO A 103 8.70 13.44 -8.86
C PRO A 103 9.30 12.28 -8.05
N ILE A 104 8.93 12.10 -6.78
CA ILE A 104 9.38 10.99 -5.92
C ILE A 104 8.50 9.73 -5.98
N TYR A 105 7.35 9.78 -6.67
CA TYR A 105 6.31 8.73 -6.62
C TYR A 105 6.10 7.97 -7.94
N ASN A 106 6.94 8.17 -8.94
CA ASN A 106 6.63 7.82 -10.33
C ASN A 106 6.54 6.31 -10.64
N ASN A 107 7.08 5.42 -9.80
CA ASN A 107 7.00 3.96 -10.03
C ASN A 107 5.94 3.27 -9.14
N TYR A 108 5.83 3.64 -7.87
CA TYR A 108 4.91 3.02 -6.91
C TYR A 108 3.44 3.21 -7.29
N HIS A 109 3.12 4.39 -7.81
CA HIS A 109 1.76 4.72 -8.20
C HIS A 109 1.32 3.96 -9.45
N TYR A 110 2.24 3.69 -10.38
CA TYR A 110 1.86 3.14 -11.68
C TYR A 110 1.20 1.77 -11.57
N ASN A 111 1.73 0.91 -10.70
CA ASN A 111 1.22 -0.45 -10.51
C ASN A 111 -0.06 -0.50 -9.66
N ILE A 112 -0.21 0.41 -8.70
CA ILE A 112 -1.47 0.54 -7.94
C ILE A 112 -2.56 1.15 -8.84
N LEU A 113 -2.24 2.21 -9.57
CA LEU A 113 -3.15 2.87 -10.50
C LEU A 113 -3.56 1.93 -11.64
N SER A 114 -2.65 1.11 -12.17
CA SER A 114 -2.99 0.11 -13.18
C SER A 114 -3.96 -0.95 -12.63
N SER A 115 -3.77 -1.38 -11.38
CA SER A 115 -4.71 -2.29 -10.71
C SER A 115 -6.08 -1.64 -10.47
N ILE A 116 -6.12 -0.34 -10.19
CA ILE A 116 -7.36 0.44 -10.03
C ILE A 116 -8.05 0.65 -11.37
N ASP A 117 -7.30 0.90 -12.43
CA ASP A 117 -7.85 1.01 -13.78
C ASP A 117 -8.45 -0.32 -14.24
N ARG A 118 -7.83 -1.45 -13.86
CA ARG A 118 -8.30 -2.79 -14.22
C ARG A 118 -9.46 -3.31 -13.37
N TYR A 119 -9.44 -3.09 -12.06
CA TYR A 119 -10.37 -3.69 -11.10
C TYR A 119 -11.28 -2.67 -10.39
N GLY A 120 -11.14 -1.39 -10.70
CA GLY A 120 -11.77 -0.30 -9.96
C GLY A 120 -11.11 -0.03 -8.60
N PRO A 121 -11.46 1.09 -7.94
CA PRO A 121 -10.84 1.51 -6.68
C PRO A 121 -11.00 0.48 -5.54
N ASN A 122 -12.13 -0.23 -5.50
CA ASN A 122 -12.39 -1.24 -4.48
C ASN A 122 -11.74 -2.59 -4.82
N GLY A 123 -11.71 -2.99 -6.10
CA GLY A 123 -11.06 -4.23 -6.54
C GLY A 123 -9.54 -4.16 -6.41
N GLY A 124 -8.93 -3.01 -6.75
CA GLY A 124 -7.52 -2.75 -6.51
C GLY A 124 -7.14 -2.82 -5.03
N LEU A 125 -8.03 -2.35 -4.15
CA LEU A 125 -7.79 -2.42 -2.70
C LEU A 125 -7.83 -3.87 -2.15
N PHE A 126 -8.64 -4.76 -2.72
CA PHE A 126 -8.62 -6.19 -2.37
C PHE A 126 -7.28 -6.85 -2.70
N LEU A 127 -6.77 -6.60 -3.91
CA LEU A 127 -5.43 -7.03 -4.31
C LEU A 127 -4.38 -6.48 -3.32
N TYR A 128 -4.53 -5.21 -2.97
CA TYR A 128 -3.62 -4.54 -2.07
C TYR A 128 -3.53 -5.16 -0.69
N PHE A 129 -4.64 -5.62 -0.11
CA PHE A 129 -4.61 -6.30 1.20
C PHE A 129 -3.77 -7.55 1.19
N LYS A 130 -3.79 -8.30 0.09
CA LYS A 130 -2.96 -9.49 -0.02
C LYS A 130 -1.47 -9.16 -0.10
N ILE A 131 -1.13 -8.07 -0.78
CA ILE A 131 0.24 -7.54 -0.81
C ILE A 131 0.67 -7.07 0.57
N ILE A 132 -0.13 -6.22 1.24
CA ILE A 132 0.14 -5.77 2.61
C ILE A 132 0.32 -6.98 3.54
N LYS A 133 -0.52 -8.02 3.41
CA LYS A 133 -0.41 -9.22 4.23
C LYS A 133 0.95 -9.89 4.06
N ASN A 134 1.40 -10.08 2.82
CA ASN A 134 2.71 -10.66 2.56
C ASN A 134 3.83 -9.80 3.15
N LEU A 135 3.76 -8.48 2.95
CA LEU A 135 4.74 -7.52 3.47
C LEU A 135 4.81 -7.52 5.01
N ILE A 136 3.67 -7.54 5.69
CA ILE A 136 3.60 -7.48 7.16
C ILE A 136 3.90 -8.83 7.81
N ILE A 137 3.33 -9.93 7.28
CA ILE A 137 3.38 -11.24 7.94
C ILE A 137 4.59 -12.05 7.46
N ASP A 138 4.81 -12.11 6.16
CA ASP A 138 5.86 -12.97 5.58
C ASP A 138 7.21 -12.25 5.58
N GLN A 139 7.23 -10.98 5.14
CA GLN A 139 8.45 -10.16 5.11
C GLN A 139 8.73 -9.42 6.42
N LYS A 140 7.75 -9.40 7.34
CA LYS A 140 7.91 -8.88 8.71
C LYS A 140 8.47 -7.46 8.77
N ILE A 141 8.04 -6.61 7.85
CA ILE A 141 8.62 -5.26 7.70
C ILE A 141 8.50 -4.43 8.99
N LEU A 142 7.42 -4.62 9.75
CA LEU A 142 7.20 -3.92 11.02
C LEU A 142 8.14 -4.37 12.14
N ASP A 143 8.66 -5.60 12.10
CA ASP A 143 9.56 -6.14 13.11
C ASP A 143 10.93 -5.42 13.12
N ASN A 144 11.27 -4.74 12.03
CA ASN A 144 12.49 -3.93 11.92
C ASN A 144 12.46 -2.67 12.80
N TYR A 145 11.30 -2.33 13.36
CA TYR A 145 11.08 -1.08 14.08
C TYR A 145 10.74 -1.36 15.55
N PRO A 146 11.68 -1.12 16.50
CA PRO A 146 11.46 -1.36 17.91
C PRO A 146 10.65 -0.23 18.60
N ASN A 147 9.84 0.52 17.86
CA ASN A 147 9.10 1.70 18.33
C ASN A 147 7.63 1.36 18.61
N ASP A 148 6.92 2.25 19.31
CA ASP A 148 5.45 2.26 19.27
C ASP A 148 4.98 2.63 17.85
N LEU A 149 3.79 2.18 17.44
CA LEU A 149 3.26 2.39 16.09
C LEU A 149 1.88 3.07 16.11
N ILE A 150 1.65 4.03 15.21
CA ILE A 150 0.33 4.51 14.81
C ILE A 150 0.12 4.04 13.37
N ILE A 151 -0.88 3.19 13.15
CA ILE A 151 -1.13 2.54 11.86
C ILE A 151 -2.39 3.13 11.24
N ASP A 152 -2.23 3.82 10.12
CA ASP A 152 -3.34 4.36 9.34
C ASP A 152 -3.85 3.32 8.33
N PHE A 153 -5.09 2.87 8.52
CA PHE A 153 -5.72 1.85 7.69
C PHE A 153 -6.57 2.50 6.57
N PRO A 154 -6.72 1.84 5.40
CA PRO A 154 -7.56 2.35 4.32
C PRO A 154 -8.98 2.73 4.76
N GLY A 155 -9.59 3.70 4.09
CA GLY A 155 -10.88 4.28 4.53
C GLY A 155 -12.17 3.53 4.19
N GLN A 156 -12.12 2.43 3.44
CA GLN A 156 -13.31 1.71 2.98
C GLN A 156 -13.69 0.55 3.92
N ILE A 157 -14.26 0.86 5.09
CA ILE A 157 -14.47 -0.12 6.17
C ILE A 157 -15.29 -1.35 5.76
N GLU A 158 -16.25 -1.17 4.85
CA GLU A 158 -17.13 -2.21 4.34
C GLU A 158 -16.37 -3.31 3.58
N LEU A 159 -15.23 -2.97 2.96
CA LEU A 159 -14.38 -3.93 2.25
C LEU A 159 -13.60 -4.82 3.21
N PHE A 160 -13.34 -4.37 4.43
CA PHE A 160 -12.48 -5.08 5.39
C PHE A 160 -13.24 -6.07 6.25
N LEU A 161 -14.53 -5.79 6.52
CA LEU A 161 -15.32 -6.53 7.50
C LEU A 161 -15.37 -8.05 7.19
N HIS A 162 -15.27 -8.40 5.92
CA HIS A 162 -15.29 -9.79 5.45
C HIS A 162 -14.01 -10.23 4.75
N ASN A 163 -12.95 -9.41 4.78
CA ASN A 163 -11.68 -9.75 4.14
C ASN A 163 -10.78 -10.54 5.11
N GLU A 164 -10.42 -11.76 4.72
CA GLU A 164 -9.58 -12.65 5.54
C GLU A 164 -8.14 -12.13 5.68
N ASP A 165 -7.60 -11.50 4.64
CA ASP A 165 -6.24 -10.96 4.66
C ASP A 165 -6.11 -9.82 5.68
N VAL A 166 -7.10 -8.94 5.76
CA VAL A 166 -7.16 -7.87 6.77
C VAL A 166 -7.26 -8.46 8.18
N ARG A 167 -8.10 -9.49 8.37
CA ARG A 167 -8.20 -10.19 9.65
C ARG A 167 -6.86 -10.78 10.08
N ASP A 168 -6.14 -11.40 9.15
CA ASP A 168 -4.83 -11.99 9.40
C ASP A 168 -3.79 -10.91 9.77
N ILE A 169 -3.77 -9.78 9.05
CA ILE A 169 -2.92 -8.63 9.36
C ILE A 169 -3.19 -8.11 10.78
N ILE A 170 -4.46 -7.90 11.14
CA ILE A 170 -4.84 -7.39 12.46
C ILE A 170 -4.43 -8.40 13.55
N ASN A 171 -4.64 -9.70 13.31
CA ASN A 171 -4.25 -10.74 14.26
C ASN A 171 -2.73 -10.81 14.45
N TYR A 172 -1.97 -10.66 13.37
CA TYR A 172 -0.51 -10.57 13.43
C TYR A 172 -0.07 -9.37 14.29
N ILE A 173 -0.65 -8.19 14.06
CA ILE A 173 -0.32 -6.98 14.83
C ILE A 173 -0.68 -7.17 16.31
N LYS A 174 -1.87 -7.72 16.62
CA LYS A 174 -2.30 -8.00 18.00
C LYS A 174 -1.44 -9.03 18.72
N HIS A 175 -0.83 -9.95 17.98
CA HIS A 175 0.05 -10.95 18.56
C HIS A 175 1.43 -10.37 18.92
N ASN A 176 1.94 -9.46 18.09
CA ASN A 176 3.30 -8.93 18.22
C ASN A 176 3.38 -7.61 19.01
N TYR A 177 2.28 -6.86 19.09
CA TYR A 177 2.19 -5.56 19.75
C TYR A 177 1.07 -5.53 20.80
N ASN A 178 1.23 -4.70 21.83
CA ASN A 178 0.14 -4.35 22.72
C ASN A 178 -0.82 -3.42 21.96
N THR A 179 -1.88 -3.97 21.39
CA THR A 179 -2.78 -3.21 20.50
C THR A 179 -3.89 -2.49 21.25
N VAL A 180 -4.12 -1.23 20.90
CA VAL A 180 -5.23 -0.39 21.37
C VAL A 180 -6.12 -0.01 20.19
#